data_AF-A0A176TE99-F1
#
_entry.id   AF-A0A176TE99-F1
#
_cell.length_a   1.000
_cell.length_b   1.000
_cell.length_c   1.000
_cell.angle_alpha   90.00
_cell.angle_beta   90.00
_cell.angle_gamma   90.00
#
_symmetry.space_group_name_H-M   'P 1'
#
loop_
_entity.id
_entity.type
_entity.pdbx_description
1 polymer ?
#
loop_
_entity_poly.entity_id
_entity_poly.type
_entity_poly.pdbx_seq_one_letter_code
_entity_poly.pdbx_strand_id
1 'polypeptide(L)'
;MKKTTTLPLFSTYELDSRFYDELFNKNDEIREVYKTLYNLFGSYSVSEFDRLNKKAKDSFFNLGITFQVYGEKEVKEKIFPFDLFPRIIKK
;
A
#
# COMPACT_ATOMS: atom_id res chain seq x y z
N MET A 1 20.73 -18.29 3.00
CA MET A 1 20.66 -16.81 2.96
C MET A 1 19.61 -16.42 1.93
N LYS A 2 18.42 -15.96 2.34
CA LYS A 2 17.38 -15.52 1.39
C LYS A 2 17.85 -14.20 0.78
N LYS A 3 18.11 -14.18 -0.53
CA LYS A 3 18.36 -12.94 -1.28
C LYS A 3 17.16 -12.02 -1.04
N THR A 4 17.35 -10.93 -0.31
CA THR A 4 16.35 -9.86 -0.21
C THR A 4 16.27 -9.22 -1.58
N THR A 5 15.19 -9.49 -2.30
CA THR A 5 14.93 -8.94 -3.62
C THR A 5 14.73 -7.42 -3.47
N THR A 6 15.78 -6.64 -3.74
CA THR A 6 15.74 -5.16 -3.75
C THR A 6 15.09 -4.67 -5.03
N LEU A 7 13.86 -5.10 -5.30
CA LEU A 7 13.09 -4.60 -6.42
C LEU A 7 12.47 -3.24 -6.04
N PRO A 8 12.53 -2.23 -6.92
CA PRO A 8 11.76 -1.00 -6.74
C PRO A 8 10.27 -1.31 -6.62
N LEU A 9 9.55 -0.54 -5.80
CA LEU A 9 8.15 -0.82 -5.48
C LEU A 9 7.24 -0.96 -6.71
N PHE A 10 7.41 -0.09 -7.72
CA PHE A 10 6.58 -0.08 -8.93
C PHE A 10 7.14 -0.91 -10.09
N SER A 11 8.16 -1.74 -9.85
CA SER A 11 8.87 -2.48 -10.92
C SER A 11 8.02 -3.48 -11.71
N THR A 12 6.89 -3.90 -11.14
CA THR A 12 5.96 -4.88 -11.74
C THR A 12 4.56 -4.31 -11.91
N TYR A 13 4.42 -2.98 -11.84
CA TYR A 13 3.14 -2.32 -12.01
C TYR A 13 2.76 -2.30 -13.50
N GLU A 14 1.67 -2.98 -13.85
CA GLU A 14 1.14 -3.07 -15.21
C GLU A 14 -0.08 -2.15 -15.36
N LEU A 15 -0.02 -1.24 -16.33
CA LEU A 15 -1.15 -0.39 -16.67
C LEU A 15 -2.10 -1.13 -17.61
N ASP A 16 -3.33 -1.34 -17.18
CA ASP A 16 -4.38 -1.92 -18.00
C ASP A 16 -5.26 -0.82 -18.61
N SER A 17 -5.12 -0.62 -19.92
CA SER A 17 -5.85 0.39 -20.70
C SER A 17 -7.39 0.24 -20.65
N ARG A 18 -7.93 -0.89 -20.19
CA ARG A 18 -9.37 -1.11 -20.03
C ARG A 18 -9.94 -0.38 -18.82
N PHE A 19 -9.11 -0.02 -17.84
CA PHE A 19 -9.53 0.59 -16.59
C PHE A 19 -8.99 2.02 -16.47
N TYR A 20 -9.71 2.84 -15.70
CA TYR A 20 -9.21 4.15 -15.33
C TYR A 20 -8.19 3.99 -14.19
N ASP A 21 -6.97 4.47 -14.41
CA ASP A 21 -5.95 4.52 -13.39
C ASP A 21 -5.80 5.92 -12.76
N GLU A 22 -5.63 5.93 -11.43
CA GLU A 22 -5.49 7.15 -10.64
C GLU A 22 -4.06 7.70 -10.68
N LEU A 23 -3.02 6.88 -10.86
CA LEU A 23 -1.63 7.32 -10.97
C LEU A 23 -1.29 7.78 -12.38
N PHE A 24 -1.64 7.00 -13.40
CA PHE A 24 -1.28 7.23 -14.80
C PHE A 24 -2.43 7.88 -15.57
N ASN A 25 -2.08 8.75 -16.52
CA ASN A 25 -3.02 9.32 -17.49
C ASN A 25 -3.11 8.40 -18.73
N LYS A 26 -3.94 8.79 -19.71
CA LYS A 26 -4.12 8.02 -20.96
C LYS A 26 -2.88 7.99 -21.88
N ASN A 27 -1.87 8.80 -21.58
CA ASN A 27 -0.62 8.89 -22.32
C ASN A 27 0.53 8.19 -21.58
N ASP A 28 0.21 7.32 -20.60
CA ASP A 28 1.17 6.63 -19.73
C ASP A 28 2.05 7.55 -18.87
N GLU A 29 1.63 8.80 -18.65
CA GLU A 29 2.34 9.76 -17.79
C GLU A 29 1.71 9.82 -16.40
N ILE A 30 2.54 10.03 -15.38
CA ILE A 30 2.07 10.20 -14.01
C ILE A 30 1.30 11.52 -13.87
N ARG A 31 0.09 11.42 -13.33
CA ARG A 31 -0.75 12.59 -13.05
C ARG A 31 -0.08 13.51 -12.04
N GLU A 32 -0.21 14.81 -12.26
CA GLU A 32 0.44 15.84 -11.43
C GLU A 32 0.21 15.64 -9.93
N VAL A 33 -1.01 15.29 -9.54
CA VAL A 33 -1.39 15.12 -8.13
C VAL A 33 -0.67 13.95 -7.46
N TYR A 34 -0.25 12.97 -8.25
CA TYR A 34 0.43 11.76 -7.78
C TYR A 34 1.94 11.84 -7.93
N LYS A 35 2.53 12.85 -8.60
CA LYS A 35 3.99 12.93 -8.82
C LYS A 35 4.79 12.86 -7.53
N THR A 36 4.42 13.64 -6.52
CA THR A 36 5.11 13.65 -5.22
C THR A 36 5.02 12.29 -4.53
N LEU A 37 3.83 11.67 -4.54
CA LEU A 37 3.60 10.38 -3.92
C LEU A 37 4.36 9.27 -4.66
N TYR A 38 4.32 9.28 -5.99
CA TYR A 38 5.04 8.33 -6.83
C TYR A 38 6.55 8.40 -6.59
N ASN A 39 7.14 9.59 -6.52
CA ASN A 39 8.57 9.75 -6.25
C ASN A 39 8.95 9.24 -4.86
N LEU A 40 8.14 9.55 -3.84
CA LEU A 40 8.35 9.07 -2.48
C LEU A 40 8.29 7.54 -2.42
N PHE A 41 7.21 6.93 -2.92
CA PHE A 41 6.99 5.50 -2.84
C PHE A 41 7.91 4.72 -3.79
N GLY A 42 8.30 5.32 -4.92
CA GLY A 42 9.26 4.78 -5.87
C GLY A 42 10.69 4.74 -5.34
N SER A 43 11.00 5.51 -4.28
CA SER A 43 12.28 5.43 -3.58
C SER A 43 12.40 4.19 -2.69
N TYR A 44 11.29 3.53 -2.35
CA TYR A 44 11.29 2.33 -1.54
C TYR A 44 11.49 1.07 -2.38
N SER A 45 12.27 0.13 -1.84
CA SER A 45 12.21 -1.27 -2.27
C SER A 45 10.96 -1.97 -1.71
N VAL A 46 10.55 -3.06 -2.34
CA VAL A 46 9.47 -3.94 -1.84
C VAL A 46 9.72 -4.37 -0.39
N SER A 47 10.98 -4.64 -0.03
CA SER A 47 11.35 -5.05 1.33
C SER A 47 11.18 -3.95 2.38
N GLU A 48 11.49 -2.70 2.00
CA GLU A 48 11.28 -1.54 2.87
C GLU A 48 9.81 -1.22 3.04
N PHE A 49 9.04 -1.34 1.96
CA PHE A 49 7.60 -1.16 1.99
C PHE A 49 6.91 -2.19 2.88
N ASP A 50 7.30 -3.47 2.80
CA ASP A 50 6.82 -4.52 3.72
C ASP A 50 7.16 -4.21 5.18
N ARG A 51 8.37 -3.68 5.44
CA ARG A 51 8.76 -3.24 6.78
C ARG A 51 7.90 -2.07 7.28
N LEU A 52 7.59 -1.10 6.42
CA LEU A 52 6.68 0.01 6.75
C LEU A 52 5.27 -0.52 7.06
N ASN A 53 4.79 -1.48 6.28
CA ASN A 53 3.49 -2.10 6.46
C ASN A 53 3.39 -2.79 7.82
N LYS A 54 4.41 -3.57 8.22
CA LYS A 54 4.46 -4.21 9.55
C LYS A 54 4.40 -3.18 10.68
N LYS A 55 5.21 -2.11 10.59
CA LYS A 55 5.19 -1.04 11.60
C LYS A 55 3.81 -0.37 11.71
N ALA A 56 3.16 -0.09 10.58
CA ALA A 56 1.83 0.49 10.57
C ALA A 56 0.79 -0.46 11.20
N LYS A 57 0.87 -1.77 10.93
CA LYS A 57 0.01 -2.78 11.57
C LYS A 57 0.18 -2.80 13.10
N ASP A 58 1.42 -2.77 13.57
CA ASP A 58 1.72 -2.73 15.01
C ASP A 58 1.17 -1.45 15.65
N SER A 59 1.31 -0.30 14.98
CA SER A 59 0.71 0.96 15.43
C SER A 59 -0.82 0.89 15.50
N PHE A 60 -1.48 0.34 14.49
CA PHE A 60 -2.95 0.20 14.47
C PHE A 60 -3.44 -0.71 15.61
N PHE A 61 -2.74 -1.82 15.85
CA PHE A 61 -3.03 -2.71 16.96
C PHE A 61 -2.88 -2.00 18.32
N ASN A 62 -1.77 -1.29 18.53
CA ASN A 62 -1.51 -0.57 19.78
C ASN A 62 -2.45 0.62 20.03
N LEU A 63 -3.02 1.20 18.96
CA LEU A 63 -4.02 2.27 19.05
C LEU A 63 -5.47 1.74 19.20
N GLY A 64 -5.65 0.42 19.27
CA GLY A 64 -6.99 -0.19 19.38
C GLY A 64 -7.82 -0.08 18.11
N ILE A 65 -7.19 0.10 16.93
CA ILE A 65 -7.87 0.13 15.64
C ILE A 65 -8.07 -1.32 15.15
N THR A 66 -8.92 -2.06 15.87
CA THR A 66 -9.22 -3.48 15.65
C THR A 66 -10.73 -3.71 15.51
N PHE A 67 -11.10 -4.85 14.93
CA PHE A 67 -12.47 -5.35 14.88
C PHE A 67 -12.51 -6.78 15.39
N GLN A 68 -13.67 -7.16 15.94
CA GLN A 68 -13.91 -8.50 16.44
C GLN A 68 -14.30 -9.42 15.28
N VAL A 69 -13.55 -10.51 15.10
CA VAL A 69 -13.91 -11.58 14.17
C VAL A 69 -14.67 -12.64 14.96
N TYR A 70 -15.92 -12.87 14.58
CA TYR A 70 -16.73 -13.96 15.13
C TYR A 70 -16.57 -15.20 14.24
N GLY A 71 -16.09 -16.30 14.82
CA GLY A 71 -15.86 -17.59 14.16
C GLY A 71 -15.79 -18.73 15.18
N GLU A 72 -15.76 -19.98 14.72
CA GLU A 72 -15.95 -21.17 15.56
C GLU A 72 -15.04 -21.18 16.82
N LYS A 73 -15.69 -20.99 17.97
CA LYS A 73 -15.21 -21.15 19.36
C LYS A 73 -14.26 -20.10 19.94
N GLU A 74 -13.66 -19.18 19.18
CA GLU A 74 -12.79 -18.14 19.75
C GLU A 74 -13.10 -16.74 19.21
N VAL A 75 -13.32 -15.81 20.15
CA VAL A 75 -13.28 -14.37 19.88
C VAL A 75 -11.83 -13.99 19.58
N LYS A 76 -11.56 -13.48 18.38
CA LYS A 76 -10.24 -12.95 17.99
C LYS A 76 -10.36 -11.51 17.52
N GLU A 77 -9.45 -10.67 17.99
CA GLU A 77 -9.28 -9.33 17.48
C GLU A 77 -8.39 -9.35 16.23
N LYS A 78 -8.75 -8.54 15.23
CA LYS A 78 -7.97 -8.34 14.01
C LYS A 78 -7.88 -6.85 13.71
N ILE A 79 -6.72 -6.40 13.24
CA ILE A 79 -6.57 -5.02 12.77
C ILE A 79 -7.48 -4.73 11.58
N PHE A 80 -8.03 -3.52 11.50
CA PHE A 80 -8.73 -3.10 10.28
C PHE A 80 -7.81 -3.22 9.07
N PRO A 81 -8.32 -3.73 7.92
CA PRO A 81 -7.54 -3.73 6.69
C PRO A 81 -7.28 -2.28 6.28
N PHE A 82 -6.03 -1.96 5.97
CA PHE A 82 -5.62 -0.67 5.47
C PHE A 82 -4.61 -0.82 4.33
N ASP A 83 -4.51 0.20 3.50
CA ASP A 83 -3.47 0.35 2.51
C ASP A 83 -2.54 1.50 2.92
N LEU A 84 -1.23 1.34 2.70
CA LEU A 84 -0.26 2.40 2.92
C LEU A 84 -0.23 3.41 1.77
N PHE A 85 -0.72 3.04 0.59
CA PHE A 85 -0.73 3.91 -0.58
C PHE A 85 -2.02 4.74 -0.62
N PRO A 86 -1.97 6.07 -0.34
CA PRO A 86 -3.16 6.88 -0.23
C PRO A 86 -3.82 7.16 -1.59
N ARG A 87 -5.15 7.22 -1.59
CA ARG A 87 -5.93 7.74 -2.72
C ARG A 87 -6.16 9.25 -2.56
N ILE A 88 -5.63 10.04 -3.48
CA ILE A 88 -5.77 11.50 -3.44
C ILE A 88 -7.04 11.91 -4.18
N ILE A 89 -7.96 12.55 -3.47
CA ILE A 89 -9.19 13.10 -4.03
C ILE A 89 -9.03 14.62 -4.11
N LYS A 90 -9.07 15.18 -5.32
CA LYS A 90 -9.09 16.63 -5.51
C LYS A 90 -10.46 17.19 -5.12
N LYS A 91 -10.45 18.41 -4.59
CA LYS A 91 -11.66 19.17 -4.28
C LYS A 91 -12.34 19.69 -5.54
#